data_AF-A0A7H4PUM1-F1
#
_entry.id   AF-A0A7H4PUM1-F1
#
_cell.length_a   1.000
_cell.length_b   1.000
_cell.length_c   1.000
_cell.angle_alpha   90.00
_cell.angle_beta   90.00
_cell.angle_gamma   90.00
#
_symmetry.space_group_name_H-M   'P 1'
#
loop_
_entity.id
_entity.type
_entity.pdbx_description
1 polymer ?
#
loop_
_entity_poly.entity_id
_entity_poly.type
_entity_poly.pdbx_seq_one_letter_code
_entity_poly.pdbx_strand_id
1 'polypeptide(L)' 'MRGVLRLSLPISLVLLTGACHFGPPKPVLPDGLHRVPINPVSPVPAKSGTSALPDAPVAGGGR' A
#
# COMPACT_ATOMS: atom_id res chain seq x y z
N MET A 1 -12.37 11.03 -38.45
CA MET A 1 -12.48 11.32 -37.00
C MET A 1 -13.15 10.19 -36.20
N ARG A 2 -14.32 9.65 -36.64
CA ARG A 2 -15.01 8.56 -35.93
C ARG A 2 -14.21 7.25 -35.77
N GLY A 3 -13.38 6.88 -36.76
CA GLY A 3 -12.53 5.68 -36.68
C GLY A 3 -11.36 5.80 -35.70
N VAL A 4 -10.76 6.99 -35.60
CA VAL A 4 -9.65 7.27 -34.68
C VAL A 4 -10.12 7.19 -33.22
N LEU A 5 -11.30 7.77 -32.93
CA LEU A 5 -11.91 7.71 -31.59
C LEU A 5 -12.28 6.27 -31.19
N ARG A 6 -12.72 5.44 -32.15
CA ARG A 6 -13.03 4.03 -31.92
C ARG A 6 -11.81 3.18 -31.61
N LEU A 7 -10.63 3.56 -32.13
CA LEU A 7 -9.38 2.86 -31.84
C LEU A 7 -8.70 3.39 -30.57
N SER A 8 -8.83 4.68 -30.26
CA SER A 8 -8.19 5.28 -29.07
C SER A 8 -8.86 4.86 -27.77
N LEU A 9 -10.19 4.73 -27.75
CA LEU A 9 -10.95 4.36 -26.56
C LEU A 9 -10.52 3.02 -25.94
N PRO A 10 -10.42 1.90 -26.69
CA PRO A 10 -9.98 0.63 -26.11
C PRO A 10 -8.52 0.66 -25.67
N ILE A 11 -7.64 1.38 -26.39
CA ILE A 11 -6.22 1.50 -26.03
C ILE A 11 -6.08 2.24 -24.69
N SER A 12 -6.76 3.37 -24.52
CA SER A 12 -6.75 4.13 -23.26
C SER A 12 -7.34 3.32 -22.10
N LEU A 13 -8.39 2.52 -22.36
CA LEU A 13 -8.99 1.66 -21.34
C LEU A 13 -8.03 0.54 -20.89
N VAL A 14 -7.33 -0.11 -21.82
CA VAL A 14 -6.33 -1.15 -21.50
C VAL A 14 -5.17 -0.57 -20.67
N LEU A 15 -4.67 0.62 -21.04
CA LEU A 15 -3.60 1.28 -20.29
C LEU A 15 -4.04 1.69 -18.87
N LEU A 16 -5.28 2.20 -18.72
CA LEU A 16 -5.81 2.62 -17.43
C LEU A 16 -6.03 1.42 -16.50
N THR A 17 -6.62 0.34 -17.02
CA THR A 17 -6.91 -0.87 -16.25
C THR A 17 -5.64 -1.64 -15.84
N GLY A 18 -4.59 -1.63 -16.68
CA GLY A 18 -3.31 -2.26 -16.35
C GLY A 18 -2.58 -1.60 -15.18
N ALA A 19 -2.72 -0.29 -15.00
CA ALA A 19 -2.08 0.45 -13.90
C ALA A 19 -2.77 0.22 -12.54
N CYS A 20 -4.07 -0.14 -12.54
CA CYS A 20 -4.85 -0.33 -11.31
C CYS A 20 -4.71 -1.74 -10.68
N HIS A 21 -4.03 -2.67 -11.36
CA HIS A 21 -3.89 -4.05 -10.87
C HIS A 21 -2.68 -4.25 -9.93
N PHE A 22 -1.80 -3.25 -9.80
CA PHE A 22 -0.64 -3.37 -8.92
C PHE A 22 -1.05 -3.04 -7.48
N GLY A 23 -1.11 -4.08 -6.64
CA GLY A 23 -1.26 -3.90 -5.19
C GLY A 23 -0.12 -3.06 -4.59
N PRO A 24 -0.24 -2.64 -3.33
CA PRO A 24 0.78 -1.82 -2.68
C PRO A 24 2.16 -2.50 -2.75
N PRO A 25 3.25 -1.74 -2.96
CA PRO A 25 4.59 -2.30 -3.03
C PRO A 25 4.91 -3.07 -1.75
N LYS A 26 5.65 -4.17 -1.89
CA LYS A 26 6.00 -5.02 -0.75
C LYS A 26 6.80 -4.22 0.27
N PRO A 27 6.38 -4.15 1.55
CA PRO A 27 7.16 -3.52 2.60
C PRO A 27 8.50 -4.25 2.73
N VAL A 28 9.60 -3.50 2.68
CA VAL A 28 10.95 -4.01 2.93
C VAL A 28 11.34 -3.60 4.34
N LEU A 29 11.67 -4.57 5.19
CA LEU A 29 12.26 -4.27 6.49
C LEU A 29 13.71 -3.84 6.29
N PRO A 30 14.22 -2.88 7.10
CA PRO A 30 15.65 -2.59 7.08
C PRO A 30 16.44 -3.87 7.34
N ASP A 31 17.49 -4.07 6.55
CA ASP A 31 18.34 -5.26 6.53
C ASP A 31 19.05 -5.54 7.87
N GLY A 32 19.11 -4.54 8.74
CA GLY A 32 19.74 -4.62 10.05
C GLY A 32 21.24 -4.88 9.96
N LEU A 33 21.89 -4.65 8.81
CA LEU A 33 23.35 -4.77 8.68
C LEU A 33 24.07 -3.60 9.37
N HIS A 34 23.46 -2.42 9.34
CA HIS A 34 23.97 -1.24 10.05
C HIS A 34 23.08 -0.94 11.27
N ARG A 35 23.25 -1.71 12.35
CA ARG A 35 22.56 -1.46 13.63
C ARG A 35 23.35 -0.47 14.48
N VAL A 36 22.78 0.71 14.66
CA VAL A 36 23.21 1.64 15.71
C VAL A 36 22.50 1.21 17.01
N PRO A 37 23.19 1.19 18.17
CA PRO A 37 22.51 0.98 19.44
C PRO A 37 21.38 2.00 19.61
N ILE A 38 20.15 1.50 19.84
CA ILE A 38 19.04 2.34 20.27
C ILE A 38 19.42 2.87 21.66
N ASN A 39 19.18 4.16 21.91
CA ASN A 39 19.61 4.87 23.13
C ASN A 39 19.55 3.96 24.37
N PRO A 40 20.63 3.84 25.18
CA PRO A 40 20.72 2.92 26.32
C PRO A 40 19.84 3.31 27.51
N VAL A 41 18.88 4.21 27.30
CA VAL A 41 17.89 4.58 28.31
C VAL A 41 16.88 3.44 28.45
N SER A 42 16.58 3.08 29.70
CA SER A 42 15.56 2.08 30.00
C SER A 42 14.24 2.48 29.35
N PRO A 43 13.57 1.59 28.59
CA PRO A 43 12.26 1.89 28.02
C PRO A 43 11.30 2.32 29.13
N VAL A 44 10.69 3.49 28.97
CA VAL A 44 9.60 3.91 29.87
C VAL A 44 8.44 2.93 29.67
N PRO A 45 7.84 2.37 30.73
CA PRO A 45 6.69 1.49 30.61
C PRO A 45 5.60 2.15 29.77
N ALA A 46 5.18 1.49 28.70
CA ALA A 46 4.10 1.98 27.87
C ALA A 46 2.85 2.12 28.74
N LYS A 47 2.34 3.34 28.90
CA LYS A 47 0.98 3.55 29.41
C LYS A 47 0.06 2.80 28.45
N SER A 48 -0.88 1.98 28.95
CA SER A 48 -1.87 1.29 28.12
C SER A 48 -2.69 2.31 27.33
N GLY A 49 -2.17 2.69 26.17
CA GLY A 49 -2.88 3.42 25.14
C GLY A 49 -3.48 2.37 24.23
N THR A 50 -4.80 2.41 24.08
CA THR A 50 -5.58 1.63 23.14
C THR A 50 -4.79 1.33 21.88
N SER A 51 -4.49 0.05 21.67
CA SER A 51 -3.97 -0.44 20.40
C SER A 51 -5.03 -0.10 19.35
N ALA A 52 -4.82 0.96 18.59
CA ALA A 52 -5.52 1.16 17.33
C ALA A 52 -4.98 0.08 16.39
N LEU A 53 -5.59 -1.09 16.46
CA LEU A 53 -5.50 -2.12 15.44
C LEU A 53 -5.70 -1.40 14.09
N PRO A 54 -4.75 -1.45 13.14
CA PRO A 54 -5.00 -0.86 11.84
C PRO A 54 -6.22 -1.57 11.25
N ASP A 55 -7.25 -0.80 10.90
CA ASP A 55 -8.50 -1.32 10.36
C ASP A 55 -8.18 -2.31 9.24
N ALA A 56 -8.63 -3.55 9.41
CA ALA A 56 -8.59 -4.54 8.34
C ALA A 56 -9.30 -3.93 7.12
N PRO A 57 -8.80 -4.13 5.88
CA PRO A 57 -9.51 -3.62 4.72
C PRO A 57 -10.89 -4.28 4.72
N VAL A 58 -11.92 -3.43 4.83
CA VAL A 58 -13.31 -3.86 4.71
C VAL A 58 -13.43 -4.59 3.37
N ALA A 59 -13.62 -5.91 3.46
CA ALA A 59 -13.93 -6.71 2.29
C ALA A 59 -15.27 -6.20 1.75
N GLY A 60 -15.21 -5.37 0.71
CA GLY A 60 -16.35 -4.96 -0.08
C GLY A 60 -16.90 -6.18 -0.82
N GLY A 61 -17.69 -6.99 -0.11
CA GLY A 61 -18.50 -8.05 -0.68
C GLY A 61 -19.71 -7.44 -1.36
N GLY A 62 -19.60 -7.24 -2.67
CA GLY A 62 -20.75 -6.94 -3.52
C GLY A 62 -21.57 -8.19 -3.76
N ARG A 63 -22.85 -8.15 -3.38
CA ARG A 63 -23.98 -8.79 -4.06
C ARG A 63 -25.21 -7.93 -3.89
#